data_AF-A0A7T8KER7-F1
#
_entry.id   AF-A0A7T8KER7-F1
#
_cell.length_a   1.000
_cell.length_b   1.000
_cell.length_c   1.000
_cell.angle_alpha   90.00
_cell.angle_beta   90.00
_cell.angle_gamma   90.00
#
_symmetry.space_group_name_H-M   'P 1'
#
loop_
_entity.id
_entity.type
_entity.pdbx_description
1 polymer ?
#
loop_
_entity_poly.entity_id
_entity_poly.type
_entity_poly.pdbx_seq_one_letter_code
_entity_poly.pdbx_strand_id
1 'polypeptide(L)' 'LPELPYTPGSDATGYIDALGPDLPSQDSGLAIGERVFVTGRNSGAYADYIVVESMYVFKLHKDSRFFKAPL' A
#
# COMPACT_ATOMS: atom_id res chain seq x y z
N LEU A 1 -9.05 -0.51 -20.80
CA LEU A 1 -8.36 0.63 -20.14
C LEU A 1 -9.21 1.04 -18.96
N PRO A 2 -8.63 1.51 -17.84
CA PRO A 2 -9.43 1.99 -16.70
C PRO A 2 -10.30 3.19 -17.13
N GLU A 3 -11.46 3.34 -16.51
CA GLU A 3 -12.33 4.49 -16.75
C GLU A 3 -11.69 5.77 -16.18
N LEU A 4 -11.85 6.89 -16.90
CA LEU A 4 -11.33 8.18 -16.48
C LEU A 4 -12.36 8.93 -15.63
N PRO A 5 -11.93 9.71 -14.62
CA PRO A 5 -10.54 9.95 -14.22
C PRO A 5 -9.91 8.77 -13.48
N TYR A 6 -8.61 8.54 -13.72
CA TYR A 6 -7.86 7.44 -13.14
C TYR A 6 -6.50 7.90 -12.63
N THR A 7 -6.15 7.54 -11.41
CA THR A 7 -4.79 7.68 -10.85
C THR A 7 -3.99 6.42 -11.25
N PRO A 8 -2.86 6.55 -11.97
CA PRO A 8 -2.02 5.41 -12.31
C PRO A 8 -1.12 4.91 -11.16
N GLY A 9 -0.46 3.78 -11.41
CA GLY A 9 0.54 3.18 -10.51
C GLY A 9 0.02 1.92 -9.82
N SER A 10 0.77 0.83 -9.92
CA SER A 10 0.48 -0.46 -9.26
C SER A 10 1.32 -0.63 -8.00
N ASP A 11 2.60 -0.27 -8.06
CA ASP A 11 3.54 -0.69 -7.04
C ASP A 11 3.97 0.50 -6.17
N ALA A 12 3.92 0.32 -4.86
CA ALA A 12 4.35 1.32 -3.90
C ALA A 12 4.97 0.70 -2.65
N THR A 13 5.78 1.50 -1.96
CA THR A 13 6.25 1.22 -0.61
C THR A 13 5.91 2.40 0.30
N GLY A 14 5.51 2.13 1.54
CA GLY A 14 5.11 3.18 2.46
C GLY A 14 4.77 2.64 3.85
N TYR A 15 4.00 3.43 4.59
CA TYR A 15 3.48 3.07 5.92
C TYR A 15 1.97 2.82 5.84
N ILE A 16 1.46 1.90 6.66
CA ILE A 16 0.02 1.76 6.85
C ILE A 16 -0.49 2.96 7.64
N ASP A 17 -1.36 3.76 7.03
CA ASP A 17 -2.01 4.91 7.68
C ASP A 17 -3.29 4.51 8.43
N ALA A 18 -4.10 3.62 7.83
CA ALA A 18 -5.35 3.12 8.40
C ALA A 18 -5.60 1.65 8.03
N LEU A 19 -6.41 0.96 8.82
CA LEU A 19 -6.88 -0.40 8.56
C LEU A 19 -8.40 -0.40 8.39
N GLY A 20 -8.89 -1.27 7.50
CA GLY A 20 -10.33 -1.50 7.35
C GLY A 20 -10.93 -2.09 8.64
N PRO A 21 -12.18 -1.74 8.99
CA PRO A 21 -12.82 -2.19 10.24
C PRO A 21 -13.00 -3.71 10.30
N ASP A 22 -13.16 -4.35 9.15
CA ASP A 22 -13.38 -5.80 9.03
C ASP A 22 -12.08 -6.59 8.88
N LEU A 23 -10.92 -5.92 8.97
CA LEU A 23 -9.65 -6.62 8.87
C LEU A 23 -9.48 -7.53 10.10
N PRO A 24 -9.24 -8.85 9.92
CA PRO A 24 -9.01 -9.75 11.05
C PRO A 24 -7.82 -9.24 11.86
N SER A 25 -8.11 -8.74 13.06
CA SER A 25 -7.16 -8.00 13.90
C SER A 25 -6.00 -8.86 14.43
N GLN A 26 -6.08 -10.19 14.28
CA GLN A 26 -5.12 -11.15 14.83
C GLN A 26 -4.31 -11.89 13.75
N ASP A 27 -4.85 -12.06 12.52
CA ASP A 27 -4.28 -13.02 11.55
C ASP A 27 -3.46 -12.38 10.42
N SER A 28 -3.65 -11.08 10.14
CA SER A 28 -2.93 -10.41 9.04
C SER A 28 -1.51 -9.97 9.42
N GLY A 29 -1.24 -9.80 10.72
CA GLY A 29 -0.02 -9.19 11.22
C GLY A 29 0.16 -7.72 10.81
N LEU A 30 -0.84 -7.06 10.21
CA LEU A 30 -0.76 -5.68 9.76
C LEU A 30 -1.09 -4.71 10.90
N ALA A 31 -0.35 -3.61 11.00
CA ALA A 31 -0.54 -2.59 12.02
C ALA A 31 -0.32 -1.19 11.43
N ILE A 32 -1.00 -0.18 11.96
CA ILE A 32 -0.73 1.23 11.61
C ILE A 32 0.74 1.55 11.93
N GLY A 33 1.41 2.22 11.00
CA GLY A 33 2.85 2.51 11.08
C GLY A 33 3.76 1.39 10.61
N GLU A 34 3.23 0.22 10.23
CA GLU A 34 4.02 -0.87 9.64
C GLU A 34 4.57 -0.48 8.27
N ARG A 35 5.81 -0.89 7.98
CA ARG A 35 6.47 -0.66 6.69
C ARG A 35 6.07 -1.74 5.71
N VAL A 36 5.50 -1.35 4.59
CA VAL A 36 4.93 -2.30 3.62
C VAL A 36 5.33 -1.99 2.19
N PHE A 37 5.32 -3.04 1.38
CA PHE A 37 5.21 -3.00 -0.07
C PHE A 37 3.79 -3.42 -0.45
N VAL A 38 3.21 -2.78 -1.46
CA VAL A 38 1.87 -3.10 -1.95
C VAL A 38 1.85 -3.29 -3.47
N THR A 39 0.96 -4.17 -3.94
CA THR A 39 0.58 -4.27 -5.34
C THR A 39 -0.89 -3.88 -5.51
N GLY A 40 -1.13 -2.74 -6.14
CA GLY A 40 -2.38 -2.01 -6.13
C GLY A 40 -3.33 -2.41 -7.24
N ARG A 41 -4.61 -2.59 -6.89
CA ARG A 41 -5.71 -2.80 -7.87
C ARG A 41 -6.88 -1.82 -7.72
N ASN A 42 -7.11 -1.27 -6.52
CA ASN A 42 -8.32 -0.49 -6.21
C ASN A 42 -8.16 1.02 -6.47
N SER A 43 -6.97 1.55 -6.24
CA SER A 43 -6.59 2.94 -6.55
C SER A 43 -5.13 3.00 -6.98
N GLY A 44 -4.70 4.11 -7.58
CA GLY A 44 -3.35 4.27 -8.12
C GLY A 44 -2.31 4.68 -7.09
N ALA A 45 -1.10 4.15 -7.24
CA ALA A 45 0.05 4.45 -6.39
C ALA A 45 0.71 5.82 -6.62
N TYR A 46 0.41 6.52 -7.72
CA TYR A 46 0.99 7.85 -8.01
C TYR A 46 0.20 8.97 -7.30
N ALA A 47 0.01 8.81 -5.99
CA ALA A 47 -0.68 9.71 -5.09
C ALA A 47 -0.07 9.59 -3.68
N ASP A 48 -0.45 10.49 -2.77
CA ASP A 48 0.02 10.43 -1.38
C ASP A 48 -0.52 9.22 -0.61
N TYR A 49 -1.70 8.72 -1.02
CA TYR A 49 -2.36 7.57 -0.42
C TYR A 49 -2.88 6.60 -1.48
N ILE A 50 -2.88 5.32 -1.15
CA ILE A 50 -3.47 4.24 -1.93
C ILE A 50 -4.28 3.34 -1.01
N VAL A 51 -5.46 2.94 -1.46
CA VAL A 51 -6.29 1.90 -0.82
C VAL A 51 -6.05 0.58 -1.55
N VAL A 52 -5.80 -0.47 -0.77
CA VAL A 52 -5.47 -1.82 -1.26
C VAL A 52 -6.10 -2.87 -0.35
N GLU A 53 -6.53 -3.98 -0.94
CA GLU A 53 -6.92 -5.15 -0.16
C GLU A 53 -5.71 -5.73 0.57
N SER A 54 -5.92 -6.19 1.80
CA SER A 54 -4.85 -6.66 2.68
C SER A 54 -4.04 -7.83 2.13
N MET A 55 -4.62 -8.65 1.25
CA MET A 55 -3.91 -9.76 0.58
C MET A 55 -2.79 -9.29 -0.36
N TYR A 56 -2.79 -8.00 -0.74
CA TYR A 56 -1.75 -7.39 -1.56
C TYR A 56 -0.82 -6.49 -0.76
N VAL A 57 -0.82 -6.62 0.58
CA VAL A 57 0.05 -5.87 1.48
C VAL A 57 1.10 -6.81 2.05
N PHE A 58 2.36 -6.51 1.78
CA PHE A 58 3.50 -7.33 2.18
C PHE A 58 4.39 -6.55 3.12
N LYS A 59 4.72 -7.11 4.29
CA LYS A 59 5.68 -6.50 5.19
C LYS A 59 7.03 -6.35 4.51
N LEU A 60 7.60 -5.16 4.62
CA LEU A 60 8.90 -4.90 4.06
C LEU A 60 9.98 -5.48 4.98
N HIS A 61 10.97 -6.17 4.41
CA HIS A 61 12.12 -6.64 5.17
C HIS A 61 12.85 -5.45 5.84
N LYS A 62 13.36 -5.65 7.05
CA LYS A 62 13.98 -4.60 7.88
C LYS A 62 15.07 -3.81 7.15
N ASP A 63 15.84 -4.49 6.30
CA ASP A 63 17.02 -3.93 5.61
C ASP A 63 16.68 -3.23 4.28
N SER A 64 15.44 -3.36 3.80
CA SER A 64 14.97 -2.64 2.61
C SER A 64 14.83 -1.15 2.93
N ARG A 65 14.89 -0.28 1.92
CA ARG A 65 14.77 1.18 2.07
C ARG A 65 13.71 1.73 1.12
N PHE A 66 13.06 2.82 1.52
CA PHE A 66 12.25 3.59 0.59
C PHE A 66 13.18 4.43 -0.28
N PHE A 67 12.89 4.46 -1.57
CA PHE A 67 13.57 5.33 -2.52
C PHE A 67 12.52 6.22 -3.16
N LYS A 68 12.65 7.52 -2.95
CA LYS A 68 11.93 8.51 -3.74
C LYS A 68 12.86 8.92 -4.87
N ALA A 69 12.45 8.72 -6.11
CA ALA A 69 13.22 9.21 -7.25
C ALA A 69 13.36 10.74 -7.10
N PRO A 70 14.57 11.31 -7.30
CA PRO A 70 14.69 12.75 -7.40
C PRO A 70 13.86 13.23 -8.59
N LEU A 71 13.02 14.24 -8.36
CA LEU A 71 12.26 14.94 -9.40
C LEU A 71 13.20 15.83 -10.22
#